data_AF-A0AAD9QUM5-F1
#
_entry.id   AF-A0AAD9QUM5-F1
#
_cell.length_a   1.000
_cell.length_b   1.000
_cell.length_c   1.000
_cell.angle_alpha   90.00
_cell.angle_beta   90.00
_cell.angle_gamma   90.00
#
_symmetry.space_group_name_H-M   'P 1'
#
loop_
_entity.id
_entity.type
_entity.pdbx_description
1 polymer ?
#
loop_
_entity_poly.entity_id
_entity_poly.type
_entity_poly.pdbx_seq_one_letter_code
_entity_poly.pdbx_strand_id
1 'polypeptide(L)'
;MAEEVDSLDIEEFVINKVNGAPRPKWTKLSGRRLQNWGHGCGEVTIIVSTINLGSHSFLDFYHPLKKSNSDVLYQSTSSLDDRYFTSVLLEPRSLFLLTGDLYHNYLHGIAERTNDVISERVANLESCKSAVADTLERATRISLTIRNVPKILKFKLNLGR
;
A
#
# COMPACT_ATOMS: atom_id res chain seq x y z
N MET A 1 -15.41 19.92 -28.85
CA MET A 1 -13.97 19.80 -28.55
C MET A 1 -13.87 19.37 -27.10
N ALA A 2 -13.41 18.15 -26.82
CA ALA A 2 -13.08 17.78 -25.46
C ALA A 2 -11.69 18.40 -25.19
N GLU A 3 -11.59 19.28 -24.22
CA GLU A 3 -10.30 19.80 -23.78
C GLU A 3 -9.49 18.62 -23.24
N GLU A 4 -8.31 18.43 -23.81
CA GLU A 4 -7.33 17.46 -23.37
C GLU A 4 -6.76 17.99 -22.04
N VAL A 5 -7.32 17.54 -20.92
CA VAL A 5 -6.87 17.96 -19.58
C VAL A 5 -5.52 17.32 -19.31
N ASP A 6 -4.50 18.12 -19.04
CA ASP A 6 -3.16 17.61 -18.72
C ASP A 6 -3.20 16.74 -17.46
N SER A 7 -2.44 15.65 -17.47
CA SER A 7 -2.25 14.76 -16.32
C SER A 7 -1.74 15.49 -15.07
N LEU A 8 -0.97 16.56 -15.24
CA LEU A 8 -0.52 17.43 -14.14
C LEU A 8 -1.69 18.16 -13.49
N ASP A 9 -2.60 18.70 -14.30
CA ASP A 9 -3.80 19.40 -13.83
C ASP A 9 -4.70 18.44 -13.02
N ILE A 10 -4.82 17.18 -13.44
CA ILE A 10 -5.59 16.16 -12.73
C ILE A 10 -4.96 15.80 -11.39
N GLU A 11 -3.64 15.58 -11.34
CA GLU A 11 -2.95 15.24 -10.09
C GLU A 11 -3.09 16.36 -9.06
N GLU A 12 -2.85 17.60 -9.46
CA GLU A 12 -3.01 18.76 -8.60
C GLU A 12 -4.46 18.93 -8.14
N PHE A 13 -5.43 18.75 -9.05
CA PHE A 13 -6.84 18.78 -8.71
C PHE A 13 -7.19 17.74 -7.63
N VAL A 14 -6.74 16.49 -7.78
CA VAL A 14 -7.00 15.42 -6.80
C VAL A 14 -6.35 15.74 -5.46
N ILE A 15 -5.09 16.17 -5.44
CA ILE A 15 -4.38 16.58 -4.22
C ILE A 15 -5.15 17.69 -3.50
N ASN A 16 -5.60 18.71 -4.24
CA ASN A 16 -6.38 19.82 -3.70
C ASN A 16 -7.72 19.36 -3.13
N LYS A 17 -8.41 18.41 -3.77
CA LYS A 17 -9.64 17.82 -3.22
C LYS A 17 -9.40 17.05 -1.94
N VAL A 18 -8.34 16.25 -1.87
CA VAL A 18 -7.97 15.49 -0.66
C VAL A 18 -7.66 16.45 0.50
N ASN A 19 -6.90 17.51 0.23
CA ASN A 19 -6.50 18.49 1.23
C ASN A 19 -7.68 19.37 1.70
N GLY A 20 -8.57 19.76 0.78
CA GLY A 20 -9.75 20.57 1.05
C GLY A 20 -10.94 19.80 1.66
N ALA A 21 -10.90 18.46 1.70
CA ALA A 21 -12.01 17.66 2.21
C ALA A 21 -12.31 17.95 3.70
N PRO A 22 -13.59 18.15 4.09
CA PRO A 22 -13.96 18.47 5.47
C PRO A 22 -13.45 17.46 6.50
N ARG A 23 -12.72 17.95 7.52
CA ARG A 23 -12.12 17.14 8.59
C ARG A 23 -13.08 16.18 9.30
N PRO A 24 -14.37 16.53 9.58
CA PRO A 24 -15.31 15.63 10.26
C PRO A 24 -15.66 14.35 9.49
N LYS A 25 -15.44 14.30 8.18
CA LYS A 25 -15.69 13.10 7.37
C LYS A 25 -14.60 12.02 7.51
N TRP A 26 -13.50 12.35 8.17
CA TRP A 26 -12.33 11.50 8.28
C TRP A 26 -12.20 10.91 9.69
N THR A 27 -12.01 9.60 9.76
CA THR A 27 -11.36 9.01 10.94
C THR A 27 -9.87 9.32 10.85
N LYS A 28 -9.32 10.01 11.84
CA LYS A 28 -7.88 10.29 11.93
C LYS A 28 -7.16 9.11 12.56
N LEU A 29 -6.13 8.62 11.87
CA LEU A 29 -5.15 7.66 12.36
C LEU A 29 -3.80 8.37 12.45
N SER A 30 -2.81 7.78 13.11
CA SER A 30 -1.45 8.33 13.10
C SER A 30 -0.94 8.47 11.66
N GLY A 31 -0.67 9.71 11.24
CA GLY A 31 -0.21 10.07 9.90
C GLY A 31 -1.18 9.80 8.73
N ARG A 32 -2.42 9.37 8.98
CA ARG A 32 -3.35 8.92 7.91
C ARG A 32 -4.80 9.33 8.19
N ARG A 33 -5.60 9.36 7.13
CA ARG A 33 -7.06 9.58 7.18
C ARG A 33 -7.76 8.40 6.54
N LEU A 34 -8.82 7.93 7.16
CA LEU A 34 -9.66 6.84 6.65
C LEU A 34 -11.08 7.34 6.45
N GLN A 35 -11.69 6.94 5.33
CA GLN A 35 -13.11 7.08 5.10
C GLN A 35 -13.67 5.72 4.66
N ASN A 36 -14.73 5.27 5.32
CA ASN A 36 -15.43 4.03 4.97
C ASN A 36 -16.68 4.39 4.18
N TRP A 37 -16.79 3.85 2.97
CA TRP A 37 -17.98 3.99 2.13
C TRP A 37 -18.75 2.67 2.19
N GLY A 38 -20.01 2.73 2.64
CA GLY A 38 -20.79 1.53 2.89
C GLY A 38 -21.47 1.01 1.63
N HIS A 39 -20.95 -0.07 1.05
CA HIS A 39 -21.71 -0.92 0.13
C HIS A 39 -21.38 -2.40 0.37
N GLY A 40 -22.41 -3.23 0.42
CA GLY A 40 -22.26 -4.68 0.47
C GLY A 40 -22.14 -5.21 -0.95
N CYS A 41 -21.04 -5.85 -1.27
CA CYS A 41 -20.94 -6.77 -2.40
C CYS A 41 -20.42 -8.09 -1.85
N GLY A 42 -20.88 -9.20 -2.44
CA GLY A 42 -20.73 -10.57 -1.96
C GLY A 42 -19.28 -11.06 -1.87
N GLU A 43 -19.06 -12.34 -2.15
CA GLU A 43 -17.74 -12.95 -2.08
C GLU A 43 -16.79 -12.25 -3.07
N VAL A 44 -15.86 -11.44 -2.55
CA VAL A 44 -14.97 -10.59 -3.34
C VAL A 44 -13.53 -10.98 -3.00
N THR A 45 -12.76 -11.34 -4.03
CA THR A 45 -11.30 -11.44 -3.93
C THR A 45 -10.74 -10.13 -3.39
N ILE A 46 -9.93 -10.20 -2.34
CA ILE A 46 -9.41 -8.98 -1.74
C ILE A 46 -8.38 -8.37 -2.69
N ILE A 47 -8.74 -7.23 -3.27
CA ILE A 47 -7.86 -6.38 -4.05
C ILE A 47 -7.69 -5.08 -3.27
N VAL A 48 -6.45 -4.68 -3.08
CA VAL A 48 -6.08 -3.39 -2.52
C VAL A 48 -5.48 -2.54 -3.63
N SER A 49 -6.24 -1.54 -4.07
CA SER A 49 -5.78 -0.57 -5.05
C SER A 49 -5.15 0.61 -4.34
N THR A 50 -3.99 1.08 -4.81
CA THR A 50 -3.32 2.26 -4.28
C THR A 50 -2.97 3.22 -5.41
N ILE A 51 -3.50 4.44 -5.36
CA ILE A 51 -3.10 5.55 -6.24
C ILE A 51 -2.02 6.35 -5.52
N ASN A 52 -0.86 6.55 -6.16
CA ASN A 52 0.26 7.28 -5.60
C ASN A 52 0.42 8.65 -6.29
N LEU A 53 0.47 9.74 -5.51
CA LEU A 53 0.47 11.12 -6.00
C LEU A 53 1.56 11.96 -5.31
N GLY A 54 2.05 12.98 -6.01
CA GLY A 54 3.00 13.99 -5.52
C GLY A 54 4.46 13.54 -5.56
N SER A 55 4.79 12.46 -4.84
CA SER A 55 6.14 11.88 -4.80
C SER A 55 6.09 10.36 -4.92
N HIS A 56 7.21 9.74 -5.28
CA HIS A 56 7.33 8.30 -5.34
C HIS A 56 7.21 7.65 -3.96
N SER A 57 6.94 6.34 -3.95
CA SER A 57 7.04 5.49 -2.77
C SER A 57 7.78 4.20 -3.13
N PHE A 58 8.62 3.75 -2.22
CA PHE A 58 9.31 2.47 -2.32
C PHE A 58 8.64 1.48 -1.37
N LEU A 59 7.98 0.46 -1.92
CA LEU A 59 7.24 -0.53 -1.16
C LEU A 59 8.05 -1.83 -1.07
N ASP A 60 8.58 -2.11 0.11
CA ASP A 60 9.38 -3.29 0.39
C ASP A 60 8.49 -4.46 0.79
N PHE A 61 8.73 -5.63 0.22
CA PHE A 61 8.05 -6.88 0.52
C PHE A 61 8.96 -7.83 1.29
N TYR A 62 8.38 -8.52 2.27
CA TYR A 62 9.08 -9.42 3.17
C TYR A 62 8.31 -10.73 3.37
N HIS A 63 9.03 -11.82 3.54
CA HIS A 63 8.44 -13.06 4.01
C HIS A 63 8.00 -12.93 5.49
N PRO A 64 6.85 -13.51 5.87
CA PRO A 64 6.45 -13.61 7.27
C PRO A 64 7.45 -14.44 8.08
N LEU A 65 7.46 -14.24 9.40
CA LEU A 65 8.20 -15.12 10.31
C LEU A 65 7.58 -16.52 10.25
N LYS A 66 8.42 -17.54 10.02
CA LYS A 66 7.99 -18.94 10.11
C LYS A 66 7.61 -19.24 11.56
N LYS A 67 6.37 -19.64 11.81
CA LYS A 67 5.95 -20.19 13.10
C LYS A 67 6.37 -21.67 13.14
N SER A 68 7.47 -21.99 13.82
CA SER A 68 7.78 -23.38 14.17
C SER A 68 6.86 -23.83 15.30
N ASN A 69 6.21 -24.99 15.16
CA ASN A 69 5.46 -25.66 16.24
C ASN A 69 6.37 -26.55 17.12
N SER A 70 7.69 -26.46 16.97
CA SER A 70 8.66 -27.25 17.73
C SER A 70 9.85 -26.40 18.16
N ASP A 71 10.06 -26.39 19.48
CA ASP A 71 11.17 -25.88 20.28
C ASP A 71 11.58 -24.40 20.17
N VAL A 72 11.57 -23.79 21.36
CA VAL A 72 11.70 -22.37 21.73
C VAL A 72 13.06 -21.74 21.34
N LEU A 73 13.91 -22.43 20.57
CA LEU A 73 15.29 -22.00 20.30
C LEU A 73 15.57 -21.51 18.86
N TYR A 74 14.70 -21.80 17.89
CA TYR A 74 14.90 -21.40 16.48
C TYR A 74 14.17 -20.10 16.09
N GLN A 75 13.55 -19.41 17.04
CA GLN A 75 12.70 -18.25 16.76
C GLN A 75 13.47 -16.91 16.69
N SER A 76 14.81 -16.93 16.74
CA SER A 76 15.62 -15.76 17.12
C SER A 76 16.46 -15.12 16.01
N THR A 77 16.47 -15.58 14.76
CA THR A 77 17.59 -15.20 13.84
C THR A 77 17.25 -14.61 12.48
N SER A 78 16.01 -14.62 11.96
CA SER A 78 15.79 -13.99 10.66
C SER A 78 15.62 -12.47 10.83
N SER A 79 16.65 -11.71 10.47
CA SER A 79 16.61 -10.25 10.41
C SER A 79 15.53 -9.76 9.41
N LEU A 80 15.25 -8.46 9.38
CA LEU A 80 14.39 -7.90 8.34
C LEU A 80 15.00 -8.10 6.94
N ASP A 81 16.33 -7.99 6.85
CA ASP A 81 17.07 -8.15 5.59
C ASP A 81 17.03 -9.59 5.09
N ASP A 82 17.13 -10.59 5.99
CA ASP A 82 17.01 -12.01 5.62
C ASP A 82 15.62 -12.35 5.05
N ARG A 83 14.60 -11.58 5.47
CA ARG A 83 13.22 -11.77 5.03
C ARG A 83 12.87 -10.91 3.84
N TYR A 84 13.73 -9.98 3.44
CA TYR A 84 13.47 -9.07 2.32
C TYR A 84 13.39 -9.87 1.02
N PHE A 85 12.28 -9.71 0.31
CA PHE A 85 11.96 -10.44 -0.90
C PHE A 85 12.26 -9.58 -2.12
N THR A 86 11.52 -8.48 -2.30
CA THR A 86 11.62 -7.56 -3.44
C THR A 86 11.05 -6.21 -3.06
N SER A 87 11.23 -5.20 -3.91
CA SER A 87 10.53 -3.92 -3.78
C SER A 87 9.75 -3.59 -5.05
N VAL A 88 8.76 -2.72 -4.89
CA VAL A 88 8.03 -2.12 -5.99
C VAL A 88 8.19 -0.60 -5.89
N LEU A 89 8.64 0.03 -6.97
CA LEU A 89 8.72 1.49 -7.10
C LEU A 89 7.37 2.01 -7.58
N LEU A 90 6.71 2.81 -6.76
CA LEU A 90 5.46 3.49 -7.09
C LEU A 90 5.77 4.93 -7.46
N GLU A 91 5.82 5.24 -8.75
CA GLU A 91 5.99 6.61 -9.25
C GLU A 91 4.73 7.46 -8.95
N PRO A 92 4.82 8.81 -8.94
CA PRO A 92 3.62 9.66 -8.95
C PRO A 92 2.73 9.33 -10.16
N ARG A 93 1.41 9.50 -10.00
CA ARG A 93 0.38 9.18 -11.00
C ARG A 93 0.34 7.71 -11.40
N SER A 94 0.73 6.81 -10.49
CA SER A 94 0.64 5.36 -10.70
C SER A 94 -0.54 4.74 -9.92
N LEU A 95 -1.05 3.63 -10.47
CA LEU A 95 -2.00 2.74 -9.80
C LEU A 95 -1.31 1.41 -9.52
N PHE A 96 -1.28 1.03 -8.25
CA PHE A 96 -0.79 -0.27 -7.80
C PHE A 96 -1.95 -1.16 -7.37
N LEU A 97 -1.99 -2.39 -7.85
CA LEU A 97 -2.98 -3.40 -7.46
C LEU A 97 -2.30 -4.52 -6.69
N LEU A 98 -2.56 -4.59 -5.39
CA LEU A 98 -2.09 -5.68 -4.54
C LEU A 98 -3.18 -6.74 -4.43
N THR A 99 -2.90 -7.96 -4.88
CA THR A 99 -3.84 -9.08 -4.90
C THR A 99 -3.12 -10.42 -4.73
N GLY A 100 -3.89 -11.49 -4.59
CA GLY A 100 -3.40 -12.87 -4.55
C GLY A 100 -2.35 -13.09 -3.47
N ASP A 101 -1.29 -13.82 -3.83
CA ASP A 101 -0.29 -14.29 -2.87
C ASP A 101 0.44 -13.15 -2.16
N LEU A 102 0.78 -12.07 -2.88
CA LEU A 102 1.41 -10.88 -2.29
C LEU A 102 0.51 -10.18 -1.26
N TYR A 103 -0.81 -10.25 -1.42
CA TYR A 103 -1.75 -9.71 -0.43
C TYR A 103 -1.87 -10.61 0.80
N HIS A 104 -1.97 -11.94 0.59
CA HIS A 104 -2.32 -12.89 1.66
C HIS A 104 -1.10 -13.35 2.48
N ASN A 105 0.05 -13.53 1.82
CA ASN A 105 1.16 -14.31 2.35
C ASN A 105 2.44 -13.51 2.54
N TYR A 106 2.48 -12.24 2.13
CA TYR A 106 3.66 -11.37 2.27
C TYR A 106 3.37 -10.17 3.15
N LEU A 107 4.39 -9.76 3.90
CA LEU A 107 4.38 -8.49 4.62
C LEU A 107 4.90 -7.40 3.67
N HIS A 108 4.35 -6.19 3.77
CA HIS A 108 4.88 -5.05 3.04
C HIS A 108 5.03 -3.84 3.95
N GLY A 109 5.99 -2.98 3.64
CA GLY A 109 6.29 -1.80 4.42
C GLY A 109 6.94 -0.71 3.57
N ILE A 110 6.88 0.51 4.08
CA ILE A 110 7.64 1.62 3.54
C ILE A 110 8.64 1.98 4.62
N ALA A 111 9.91 1.70 4.37
CA ALA A 111 10.97 2.04 5.30
C ALA A 111 11.07 3.56 5.48
N GLU A 112 11.35 4.00 6.71
CA GLU A 112 11.62 5.39 7.02
C GLU A 112 13.00 5.79 6.49
N ARG A 113 13.02 6.65 5.47
CA ARG A 113 14.23 7.21 4.85
C ARG A 113 13.86 8.44 4.02
N THR A 114 14.85 9.27 3.68
CA THR A 114 14.68 10.48 2.86
C THR A 114 15.01 10.27 1.38
N ASN A 115 15.73 9.20 1.04
CA ASN A 115 16.11 8.86 -0.33
C ASN A 115 15.99 7.36 -0.55
N ASP A 116 15.74 6.96 -1.80
CA ASP A 116 15.76 5.56 -2.24
C ASP A 116 16.84 5.35 -3.30
N VAL A 117 17.63 4.29 -3.16
CA VAL A 117 18.58 3.86 -4.19
C VAL A 117 17.96 2.69 -4.94
N ILE A 118 17.83 2.84 -6.26
CA ILE A 118 17.24 1.82 -7.12
C ILE A 118 18.23 0.66 -7.30
N SER A 119 17.77 -0.55 -7.00
CA SER A 119 18.55 -1.77 -7.17
C SER A 119 17.87 -2.71 -8.17
N GLU A 120 18.57 -3.75 -8.59
CA GLU A 120 18.03 -4.82 -9.45
C GLU A 120 16.87 -5.59 -8.80
N ARG A 121 16.64 -5.44 -7.49
CA ARG A 121 15.57 -6.11 -6.74
C ARG A 121 14.21 -5.42 -6.84
N VAL A 122 14.10 -4.33 -7.61
CA VAL A 122 12.84 -3.64 -7.88
C VAL A 122 12.08 -4.40 -8.98
N ALA A 123 10.99 -5.06 -8.62
CA ALA A 123 10.28 -5.99 -9.49
C ALA A 123 9.68 -5.34 -10.74
N ASN A 124 9.29 -4.06 -10.67
CA ASN A 124 8.61 -3.35 -11.75
C ASN A 124 9.52 -2.36 -12.49
N LEU A 125 10.85 -2.50 -12.37
CA LEU A 125 11.80 -1.52 -12.89
C LEU A 125 11.65 -1.30 -14.41
N GLU A 126 11.36 -2.36 -15.17
CA GLU A 126 11.13 -2.27 -16.63
C GLU A 126 9.95 -1.36 -17.02
N SER A 127 9.02 -1.13 -16.08
CA SER A 127 7.86 -0.25 -16.26
C SER A 127 8.07 1.14 -15.66
N CYS A 128 9.23 1.41 -15.06
CA CYS A 128 9.57 2.68 -14.43
C CYS A 128 10.47 3.53 -15.34
N LYS A 129 10.52 4.83 -15.05
CA LYS A 129 11.43 5.77 -15.74
C LYS A 129 12.84 5.75 -15.16
N SER A 130 12.98 5.25 -13.93
CA SER A 130 14.26 5.14 -13.22
C SER A 130 15.07 3.92 -13.66
N ALA A 131 16.38 4.02 -13.50
CA ALA A 131 17.34 2.96 -13.76
C ALA A 131 18.04 2.50 -12.46
N VAL A 132 18.72 1.35 -12.52
CA VAL A 132 19.56 0.87 -11.41
C VAL A 132 20.63 1.91 -11.08
N ALA A 133 20.94 2.05 -9.78
CA ALA A 133 21.84 3.03 -9.19
C ALA A 133 21.33 4.49 -9.16
N ASP A 134 20.14 4.78 -9.72
CA ASP A 134 19.49 6.06 -9.49
C ASP A 134 19.23 6.26 -8.00
N THR A 135 19.38 7.51 -7.55
CA THR A 135 18.99 7.94 -6.20
C THR A 135 17.81 8.91 -6.32
N LEU A 136 16.69 8.56 -5.71
CA LEU A 136 15.46 9.35 -5.73
C LEU A 136 15.22 10.00 -4.37
N GLU A 137 15.09 11.32 -4.33
CA GLU A 137 14.76 12.06 -3.12
C GLU A 137 13.26 12.02 -2.85
N ARG A 138 12.87 11.67 -1.62
CA ARG A 138 11.46 11.61 -1.23
C ARG A 138 10.95 12.99 -0.87
N ALA A 139 9.83 13.36 -1.46
CA ALA A 139 9.03 14.51 -1.05
C ALA A 139 7.71 14.07 -0.41
N THR A 140 6.86 15.05 -0.07
CA THR A 140 5.52 14.77 0.45
C THR A 140 4.69 14.05 -0.60
N ARG A 141 4.12 12.91 -0.23
CA ARG A 141 3.26 12.10 -1.11
C ARG A 141 1.87 11.93 -0.52
N ILE A 142 0.88 11.72 -1.39
CA ILE A 142 -0.46 11.26 -1.02
C ILE A 142 -0.68 9.86 -1.62
N SER A 143 -1.09 8.93 -0.77
CA SER A 143 -1.43 7.56 -1.15
C SER A 143 -2.90 7.31 -0.87
N LEU A 144 -3.70 7.08 -1.92
CA LEU A 144 -5.13 6.77 -1.81
C LEU A 144 -5.32 5.26 -1.94
N THR A 145 -5.55 4.60 -0.81
CA THR A 145 -5.78 3.15 -0.78
C THR A 145 -7.27 2.83 -0.73
N ILE A 146 -7.73 2.07 -1.72
CA ILE A 146 -9.12 1.67 -1.90
C ILE A 146 -9.18 0.15 -1.79
N ARG A 147 -10.11 -0.36 -0.99
CA ARG A 147 -10.36 -1.80 -0.82
C ARG A 147 -11.83 -2.06 -0.57
N ASN A 148 -12.30 -3.23 -1.00
CA ASN A 148 -13.59 -3.73 -0.57
C ASN A 148 -13.44 -4.46 0.78
N VAL A 149 -14.36 -4.22 1.72
CA VAL A 149 -14.40 -4.89 3.02
C VAL A 149 -15.77 -5.58 3.14
N PRO A 150 -15.85 -6.90 2.92
CA PRO A 150 -17.09 -7.64 3.09
C PRO A 150 -17.62 -7.51 4.53
N LYS A 151 -18.93 -7.32 4.68
CA LYS A 151 -19.56 -7.36 6.00
C LYS A 151 -19.57 -8.80 6.48
N ILE A 152 -18.79 -9.11 7.51
CA ILE A 152 -18.93 -10.37 8.25
C ILE A 152 -20.15 -10.27 9.18
N LEU A 153 -21.20 -11.06 8.93
CA LEU A 153 -22.26 -11.26 9.92
C LEU A 153 -21.67 -12.02 11.10
N LYS A 154 -21.37 -11.32 12.19
CA LYS A 154 -20.99 -11.95 13.46
C LYS A 154 -22.26 -12.50 14.11
N PHE A 155 -22.64 -13.73 13.76
CA PHE A 155 -23.72 -14.41 14.46
C PHE A 155 -23.25 -14.78 15.87
N LYS A 156 -23.76 -14.11 16.90
CA LYS A 156 -23.57 -14.53 18.29
C LYS A 156 -24.68 -15.52 18.63
N LEU A 157 -24.36 -16.82 18.62
CA LEU A 157 -25.23 -17.85 19.19
C LEU A 157 -25.19 -17.73 20.72
N ASN A 158 -26.20 -17.08 21.29
CA ASN A 158 -26.49 -17.23 22.71
C ASN A 158 -27.30 -18.52 22.89
N LEU A 159 -26.61 -19.64 23.09
CA LEU A 159 -27.22 -20.86 23.63
C LEU A 159 -27.50 -20.62 25.12
N GLY A 160 -28.70 -20.12 25.41
CA GLY A 160 -29.22 -20.05 26.77
C GLY A 160 -29.37 -21.44 27.38
N ARG A 161 -29.09 -21.54 28.68
CA ARG A 161 -29.61 -22.60 29.55
C ARG A 161 -30.92 -22.12 30.17
#